data_AF-A0A9Q0VP83-F1
#
_entry.id   AF-A0A9Q0VP83-F1
#
_cell.length_a   1.000
_cell.length_b   1.000
_cell.length_c   1.000
_cell.angle_alpha   90.00
_cell.angle_beta   90.00
_cell.angle_gamma   90.00
#
_symmetry.space_group_name_H-M   'P 1'
#
loop_
_entity.id
_entity.type
_entity.pdbx_description
1 polymer ?
#
loop_
_entity_poly.entity_id
_entity_poly.type
_entity_poly.pdbx_seq_one_letter_code
_entity_poly.pdbx_strand_id
1 'polypeptide(L)'
;MLKQKSRNLLPLLSLPRFLDLLTWFLGSKGDLEKLWRTLHSLYHPRNQYVVHLDLESPAKERLELASRVEKHPIFSKVGNVYMISKANMVTYKGPTMVANTLHACAILLKMGKDWDWFINLSASDYPLVTQD
;
A
#
# COMPACT_ATOMS: atom_id res chain seq x y z
N MET A 1 -18.41 -45.33 -29.11
CA MET A 1 -18.23 -43.87 -29.28
C MET A 1 -18.84 -43.16 -28.07
N LEU A 2 -18.05 -42.94 -27.02
CA LEU A 2 -18.51 -42.37 -25.75
C LEU A 2 -18.41 -40.85 -25.81
N LYS A 3 -19.55 -40.14 -25.88
CA LYS A 3 -19.59 -38.68 -25.76
C LYS A 3 -19.46 -38.32 -24.26
N GLN A 4 -18.27 -37.87 -23.87
CA GLN A 4 -18.05 -37.21 -22.58
C GLN A 4 -18.87 -35.91 -22.53
N LYS A 5 -19.83 -35.86 -21.62
CA LYS A 5 -20.67 -34.68 -21.35
C LYS A 5 -19.78 -33.67 -20.63
N SER A 6 -19.37 -32.61 -21.35
CA SER A 6 -18.68 -31.46 -20.76
C SER A 6 -19.52 -30.92 -19.60
N ARG A 7 -19.04 -31.11 -18.37
CA ARG A 7 -19.57 -30.39 -17.21
C ARG A 7 -19.04 -28.98 -17.35
N ASN A 8 -19.86 -28.09 -17.91
CA ASN A 8 -19.68 -26.66 -17.76
C ASN A 8 -19.78 -26.38 -16.26
N LEU A 9 -18.64 -26.34 -15.59
CA LEU A 9 -18.54 -25.79 -14.25
C LEU A 9 -18.88 -24.31 -14.42
N LEU A 10 -20.08 -23.93 -13.95
CA LEU A 10 -20.42 -22.53 -13.74
C LEU A 10 -19.24 -21.88 -13.00
N PRO A 11 -18.84 -20.63 -13.32
CA PRO A 11 -17.90 -19.92 -12.48
C PRO A 11 -18.51 -19.94 -11.08
N LEU A 12 -17.86 -20.63 -10.14
CA LEU A 12 -18.21 -20.53 -8.74
C LEU A 12 -18.34 -19.04 -8.47
N LEU A 13 -19.55 -18.61 -8.06
CA LEU A 13 -19.85 -17.24 -7.68
C LEU A 13 -18.71 -16.79 -6.79
N SER A 14 -17.77 -16.02 -7.36
CA SER A 14 -16.66 -15.48 -6.61
C SER A 14 -17.33 -14.63 -5.54
N LEU A 15 -17.21 -15.03 -4.28
CA LEU A 15 -17.52 -14.19 -3.12
C LEU A 15 -17.06 -12.77 -3.47
N PRO A 16 -17.85 -11.72 -3.16
CA PRO A 16 -17.49 -10.37 -3.56
C PRO A 16 -16.02 -10.18 -3.22
N ARG A 17 -15.19 -9.97 -4.25
CA ARG A 17 -13.75 -9.76 -4.07
C ARG A 17 -13.67 -8.56 -3.15
N PHE A 18 -13.44 -8.80 -1.86
CA PHE A 18 -13.23 -7.74 -0.90
C PHE A 18 -12.01 -7.01 -1.44
N LEU A 19 -12.27 -5.82 -1.96
CA LEU A 19 -11.41 -4.92 -2.71
C LEU A 19 -9.92 -5.20 -2.47
N ASP A 20 -9.22 -5.74 -3.47
CA ASP A 20 -7.77 -5.80 -3.44
C ASP A 20 -7.26 -4.36 -3.65
N LEU A 21 -6.99 -3.66 -2.53
CA LEU A 21 -6.61 -2.25 -2.51
C LEU A 21 -5.09 -2.09 -2.64
N LEU A 22 -4.70 -1.17 -3.52
CA LEU A 22 -3.39 -0.54 -3.43
C LEU A 22 -3.51 0.74 -2.63
N THR A 23 -2.80 0.83 -1.51
CA THR A 23 -2.76 2.04 -0.71
C THR A 23 -1.36 2.63 -0.71
N TRP A 24 -1.27 3.90 -1.06
CA TRP A 24 -0.05 4.67 -0.95
C TRP A 24 -0.16 5.66 0.22
N PHE A 25 0.83 5.66 1.10
CA PHE A 25 0.95 6.61 2.21
C PHE A 25 2.15 7.53 2.03
N LEU A 26 1.90 8.83 2.07
CA LEU A 26 2.91 9.88 2.09
C LEU A 26 2.94 10.60 3.45
N GLY A 27 4.11 10.69 4.06
CA GLY A 27 4.35 11.55 5.21
C GLY A 27 5.56 12.47 5.01
N SER A 28 5.64 13.48 5.85
CA SER A 28 6.77 14.41 5.91
C SER A 28 7.37 14.46 7.31
N LYS A 29 8.15 15.48 7.61
CA LYS A 29 8.86 15.66 8.88
C LYS A 29 7.91 15.53 10.08
N GLY A 30 8.23 14.59 10.99
CA GLY A 30 7.48 14.39 12.23
C GLY A 30 6.19 13.56 12.07
N ASP A 31 5.92 13.02 10.89
CA ASP A 31 4.72 12.23 10.63
C ASP A 31 4.88 10.73 10.86
N LEU A 32 6.08 10.26 11.25
CA LEU A 32 6.37 8.83 11.43
C LEU A 32 5.29 8.10 12.24
N GLU A 33 4.94 8.60 13.41
CA GLU A 33 3.96 7.94 14.29
C GLU A 33 2.54 7.99 13.72
N LYS A 34 2.16 9.08 13.05
CA LYS A 34 0.84 9.19 12.41
C LYS A 34 0.72 8.21 11.26
N LEU A 35 1.75 8.12 10.42
CA LEU A 35 1.81 7.20 9.30
C LEU A 35 1.79 5.75 9.81
N TRP A 36 2.58 5.45 10.84
CA TRP A 36 2.60 4.13 11.47
C TRP A 36 1.22 3.72 12.00
N ARG A 37 0.56 4.60 12.76
CA ARG A 37 -0.78 4.36 13.29
C ARG A 37 -1.83 4.16 12.20
N THR A 38 -1.76 4.97 11.14
CA THR A 38 -2.73 4.93 10.03
C THR A 38 -2.57 3.65 9.21
N LEU A 39 -1.32 3.26 8.91
CA LEU A 39 -1.02 1.97 8.27
C LEU A 39 -1.60 0.80 9.08
N HIS A 40 -1.44 0.81 10.41
CA HIS A 40 -1.98 -0.25 11.27
C HIS A 40 -3.51 -0.30 11.25
N SER A 41 -4.18 0.85 11.28
CA SER A 41 -5.64 0.90 11.24
C SER A 41 -6.23 0.42 9.91
N LEU A 42 -5.47 0.55 8.82
CA LEU A 42 -5.88 0.14 7.47
C LEU A 42 -5.33 -1.23 7.07
N TYR A 43 -4.49 -1.87 7.88
CA TYR A 43 -3.79 -3.06 7.43
C TYR A 43 -4.74 -4.26 7.27
N HIS A 44 -4.62 -4.91 6.11
CA HIS A 44 -5.30 -6.15 5.78
C HIS A 44 -4.38 -6.99 4.87
N PRO A 45 -4.24 -8.31 5.10
CA PRO A 45 -3.25 -9.16 4.42
C PRO A 45 -3.47 -9.33 2.91
N ARG A 46 -4.67 -8.99 2.39
CA ARG A 46 -4.97 -9.06 0.94
C ARG A 46 -4.58 -7.79 0.17
N ASN A 47 -4.44 -6.66 0.86
CA ASN A 47 -4.12 -5.39 0.24
C ASN A 47 -2.60 -5.22 0.10
N GLN A 48 -2.16 -4.28 -0.74
CA GLN A 48 -0.77 -3.91 -0.88
C GLN A 48 -0.55 -2.45 -0.48
N TYR A 49 0.56 -2.19 0.19
CA TYR A 49 0.87 -0.90 0.79
C TYR A 49 2.24 -0.41 0.33
N VAL A 50 2.30 0.83 -0.14
CA VAL A 50 3.56 1.55 -0.31
C VAL A 50 3.59 2.72 0.67
N VAL A 51 4.65 2.80 1.47
CA VAL A 51 4.88 3.89 2.43
C VAL A 51 6.10 4.72 2.06
N HIS A 52 5.99 6.04 2.20
CA HIS A 52 7.07 6.96 1.87
C HIS A 52 7.11 8.12 2.86
N LEU A 53 8.31 8.39 3.38
CA LEU A 53 8.67 9.64 4.06
C LEU A 53 9.60 10.43 3.15
N ASP A 54 9.25 11.68 2.88
CA ASP A 54 9.99 12.58 1.99
C ASP A 54 11.36 13.01 2.52
N LEU A 55 12.09 13.80 1.73
CA LEU A 55 13.40 14.33 2.14
C LEU A 55 13.34 15.45 3.18
N GLU A 56 12.18 16.04 3.48
CA GLU A 56 12.06 16.95 4.62
C GLU A 56 12.14 16.18 5.95
N SER A 57 11.79 14.90 5.92
CA SER A 57 11.93 13.98 7.04
C SER A 57 13.39 13.64 7.34
N PRO A 58 13.86 13.77 8.60
CA PRO A 58 15.21 13.40 9.01
C PRO A 58 15.56 11.95 8.63
N ALA A 59 16.83 11.71 8.29
CA ALA A 59 17.30 10.37 7.95
C ALA A 59 17.01 9.35 9.06
N LYS A 60 17.08 9.77 10.33
CA LYS A 60 16.74 8.94 11.48
C LYS A 60 15.30 8.43 11.42
N GLU A 61 14.33 9.31 11.17
CA GLU A 61 12.91 8.93 11.07
C GLU A 61 12.68 7.96 9.90
N ARG A 62 13.32 8.22 8.75
CA ARG A 62 13.20 7.32 7.59
C ARG A 62 13.79 5.94 7.87
N LEU A 63 14.99 5.87 8.45
CA LEU A 63 15.62 4.61 8.83
C LEU A 63 14.82 3.86 9.90
N GLU A 64 14.21 4.59 10.83
CA GLU A 64 13.34 4.02 11.84
C GLU A 64 12.09 3.40 11.22
N LEU A 65 11.39 4.11 10.33
CA LEU A 65 10.24 3.55 9.62
C LEU A 65 10.63 2.31 8.80
N ALA A 66 11.77 2.34 8.11
CA ALA A 66 12.27 1.20 7.34
C ALA A 66 12.49 -0.02 8.25
N SER A 67 13.14 0.20 9.39
CA SER A 67 13.40 -0.85 10.36
C SER A 67 12.12 -1.39 10.99
N ARG A 68 11.13 -0.54 11.27
CA ARG A 68 9.83 -0.96 11.80
C ARG A 68 9.08 -1.82 10.80
N VAL A 69 9.03 -1.44 9.53
CA VAL A 69 8.37 -2.22 8.47
C VAL A 69 9.05 -3.57 8.28
N GLU A 70 10.38 -3.60 8.18
CA GLU A 70 11.16 -4.83 7.99
C GLU A 70 11.02 -5.80 9.16
N LYS A 71 11.02 -5.30 10.40
CA LYS A 71 10.97 -6.13 11.62
C LYS A 71 9.55 -6.50 12.04
N HIS A 72 8.51 -5.90 11.46
CA HIS A 72 7.14 -6.18 11.87
C HIS A 72 6.76 -7.63 11.49
N PRO A 73 6.42 -8.51 12.47
CA PRO A 73 6.26 -9.95 12.22
C PRO A 73 5.23 -10.31 11.14
N ILE A 74 4.16 -9.51 11.04
CA ILE A 74 3.10 -9.75 10.07
C ILE A 74 3.52 -9.21 8.70
N PHE A 75 4.13 -8.02 8.64
CA PHE A 75 4.49 -7.41 7.35
C PHE A 75 5.62 -8.18 6.68
N SER A 76 6.61 -8.66 7.44
CA SER A 76 7.69 -9.49 6.93
C SER A 76 7.20 -10.86 6.47
N LYS A 77 6.21 -11.45 7.16
CA LYS A 77 5.62 -12.74 6.78
C LYS A 77 4.74 -12.65 5.53
N VAL A 78 3.92 -11.60 5.41
CA VAL A 78 2.98 -11.44 4.29
C VAL A 78 3.65 -10.79 3.08
N GLY A 79 4.60 -9.89 3.30
CA GLY A 79 5.39 -9.25 2.24
C GLY A 79 4.61 -8.19 1.44
N ASN A 80 3.52 -7.66 1.98
CA ASN A 80 2.61 -6.74 1.28
C ASN A 80 2.78 -5.26 1.66
N VAL A 81 3.80 -4.91 2.45
CA VAL A 81 4.15 -3.53 2.79
C VAL A 81 5.55 -3.22 2.27
N TYR A 82 5.64 -2.22 1.40
CA TYR A 82 6.91 -1.77 0.83
C TYR A 82 7.21 -0.33 1.23
N MET A 83 8.41 -0.07 1.76
CA MET A 83 8.88 1.28 2.00
C MET A 83 9.77 1.79 0.87
N ILE A 84 9.48 2.99 0.36
CA ILE A 84 10.38 3.72 -0.54
C ILE A 84 11.57 4.24 0.28
N SER A 85 12.72 3.58 0.16
CA SER A 85 13.95 3.93 0.89
C SER A 85 14.72 5.11 0.26
N LYS A 86 14.68 5.22 -1.08
CA LYS A 86 15.21 6.39 -1.81
C LYS A 86 14.20 7.52 -1.72
N ALA A 87 14.30 8.32 -0.66
CA ALA A 87 13.39 9.42 -0.42
C ALA A 87 13.46 10.47 -1.53
N ASN A 88 12.30 10.87 -2.04
CA ASN A 88 12.14 11.97 -2.97
C ASN A 88 11.89 13.27 -2.20
N MET A 89 12.36 14.40 -2.74
CA MET A 89 11.92 15.72 -2.29
C MET A 89 10.52 15.94 -2.81
N VAL A 90 9.58 16.23 -1.91
CA VAL A 90 8.19 16.51 -2.26
C VAL A 90 7.89 17.93 -1.86
N THR A 91 7.38 18.72 -2.80
CA THR A 91 6.95 20.09 -2.55
C THR A 91 5.44 20.12 -2.74
N TYR A 92 4.72 20.53 -1.70
CA TYR A 92 3.27 20.64 -1.77
C TYR A 92 2.87 21.64 -2.88
N LYS A 93 1.90 21.26 -3.71
CA LYS A 93 1.49 21.97 -4.95
C LYS A 93 2.55 22.05 -6.07
N GLY A 94 3.70 21.39 -5.90
CA GLY A 94 4.74 21.28 -6.92
C GLY A 94 4.61 20.03 -7.79
N PRO A 95 5.35 19.96 -8.92
CA PRO A 95 5.34 18.80 -9.82
C PRO A 95 5.86 17.52 -9.15
N THR A 96 6.64 17.66 -8.07
CA THR A 96 7.21 16.55 -7.32
C THR A 96 6.16 15.72 -6.59
N MET A 97 5.01 16.28 -6.20
CA MET A 97 3.91 15.51 -5.58
C MET A 97 3.28 14.52 -6.56
N VAL A 98 3.06 14.96 -7.81
CA VAL A 98 2.57 14.10 -8.88
C VAL A 98 3.62 13.04 -9.24
N ALA A 99 4.88 13.43 -9.39
CA ALA A 99 5.97 12.50 -9.69
C ALA A 99 6.10 11.42 -8.61
N ASN A 100 5.96 11.78 -7.34
CA ASN A 100 6.02 10.85 -6.22
C ASN A 100 4.85 9.86 -6.22
N THR A 101 3.64 10.35 -6.52
CA THR A 101 2.44 9.51 -6.70
C THR A 101 2.65 8.49 -7.82
N LEU A 102 3.13 8.94 -8.99
CA LEU A 102 3.40 8.06 -10.14
C LEU A 102 4.48 7.02 -9.84
N HIS A 103 5.50 7.40 -9.06
CA HIS A 103 6.53 6.47 -8.60
C HIS A 103 5.94 5.37 -7.70
N ALA A 104 5.05 5.72 -6.77
CA ALA A 104 4.34 4.75 -5.95
C ALA A 104 3.46 3.82 -6.79
N CYS A 105 2.69 4.36 -7.75
CA CYS A 105 1.89 3.56 -8.68
C CYS A 105 2.75 2.56 -9.47
N ALA A 106 3.92 3.00 -9.96
CA ALA A 106 4.83 2.12 -10.70
C ALA A 106 5.40 0.98 -9.84
N ILE A 107 5.61 1.21 -8.54
CA ILE A 107 6.02 0.17 -7.60
C ILE A 107 4.87 -0.82 -7.37
N LEU A 108 3.67 -0.33 -7.07
CA LEU A 108 2.51 -1.17 -6.79
C LEU A 108 2.14 -2.05 -7.99
N LEU A 109 2.19 -1.50 -9.21
CA LEU A 109 2.00 -2.25 -10.46
C LEU A 109 3.01 -3.40 -10.66
N LYS A 110 4.20 -3.30 -10.05
CA LYS A 110 5.20 -4.39 -10.06
C LYS A 110 4.96 -5.40 -8.95
N MET A 111 4.33 -5.01 -7.84
CA MET A 111 4.04 -5.87 -6.69
C MET A 111 2.81 -6.74 -6.91
N GLY A 112 1.82 -6.29 -7.68
CA GLY A 112 0.59 -7.04 -7.94
C GLY A 112 -0.14 -6.53 -9.17
N LYS A 113 -0.78 -7.44 -9.90
CA LYS A 113 -1.57 -7.12 -11.11
C LYS A 113 -3.08 -7.26 -10.90
N ASP A 114 -3.49 -7.90 -9.82
CA ASP A 114 -4.88 -8.29 -9.55
C ASP A 114 -5.51 -7.38 -8.47
N TRP A 115 -5.42 -6.07 -8.66
CA TRP A 115 -6.04 -5.08 -7.76
C TRP A 115 -7.07 -4.25 -8.52
N ASP A 116 -8.10 -3.80 -7.82
CA ASP A 116 -9.23 -3.08 -8.42
C ASP A 116 -9.14 -1.56 -8.21
N TRP A 117 -8.53 -1.09 -7.11
CA TRP A 117 -8.49 0.33 -6.75
C TRP A 117 -7.13 0.79 -6.21
N PHE A 118 -6.79 2.04 -6.52
CA PHE A 118 -5.67 2.77 -5.96
C PHE A 118 -6.17 3.90 -5.06
N ILE A 119 -5.71 3.94 -3.81
CA ILE A 119 -6.03 4.95 -2.81
C ILE A 119 -4.75 5.68 -2.41
N ASN A 120 -4.74 6.98 -2.61
CA ASN A 120 -3.68 7.88 -2.15
C ASN A 120 -4.07 8.47 -0.79
N LEU A 121 -3.22 8.30 0.21
CA LEU A 121 -3.37 8.83 1.56
C LEU A 121 -2.10 9.58 1.98
N SER A 122 -2.29 10.57 2.84
CA SER A 122 -1.25 11.28 3.55
C SER A 122 -1.24 10.90 5.03
N ALA A 123 -0.20 11.30 5.76
CA ALA A 123 -0.13 11.12 7.20
C ALA A 123 -1.16 11.94 8.00
N SER A 124 -1.90 12.84 7.35
CA SER A 124 -3.00 13.59 7.96
C SER A 124 -4.36 12.91 7.80
N ASP A 125 -4.46 11.88 6.95
CA ASP A 125 -5.68 11.14 6.73
C ASP A 125 -5.87 10.05 7.80
N TYR A 126 -7.12 9.70 8.08
CA TYR A 126 -7.46 8.62 9.00
C TYR A 126 -8.78 7.95 8.59
N PRO A 127 -8.89 6.61 8.62
CA PRO A 127 -10.14 5.93 8.27
C PRO A 127 -11.24 6.27 9.27
N LEU A 128 -12.44 6.56 8.74
CA LEU A 128 -13.67 6.74 9.53
C LEU A 128 -14.58 5.50 9.50
N VAL A 129 -14.28 4.56 8.61
CA VAL A 129 -15.04 3.31 8.42
C VAL A 129 -14.08 2.12 8.40
N THR A 130 -14.57 0.98 8.86
CA THR A 130 -13.84 -0.30 8.79
C THR A 130 -13.83 -0.85 7.37
N GLN A 131 -12.93 -1.79 7.09
CA GLN A 131 -12.83 -2.45 5.77
C GLN A 131 -13.85 -3.57 5.56
N ASP A 132 -14.52 -4.00 6.64
CA ASP A 132 -15.52 -5.08 6.68
C ASP A 132 -16.95 -4.58 6.44
#